data_AF-A0A0M3HJJ8-F1
#
_entry.id   AF-A0A0M3HJJ8-F1
#
_cell.length_a   1.000
_cell.length_b   1.000
_cell.length_c   1.000
_cell.angle_alpha   90.00
_cell.angle_beta   90.00
_cell.angle_gamma   90.00
#
_symmetry.space_group_name_H-M   'P 1'
#
loop_
_entity.id
_entity.type
_entity.pdbx_description
1 polymer ?
#
loop_
_entity_poly.entity_id
_entity_poly.type
_entity_poly.pdbx_seq_one_letter_code
_entity_poly.pdbx_strand_id
1 'polypeptide(L)'
;MLSFFFFEISALALLKDRAHIPGTILSGCELTVQYLQKLGNANLDIIFSFASWILHDDMDAGLSIFTCDEVEVRELDRERVLQFLTHECVAAVIPYLEHIIFKWGEKGPKFHDILGDHYIAKVKQLIKEYIASLKDGSLSFHYLFFNIK
;
A
#
# COMPACT_ATOMS: atom_id res chain seq x y z
N MET A 1 25.12 12.12 23.65
CA MET A 1 24.80 11.58 22.31
C MET A 1 23.30 11.28 22.12
N LEU A 2 22.55 10.88 23.17
CA LEU A 2 21.09 10.67 23.10
C LEU A 2 20.23 11.95 23.27
N SER A 3 20.78 13.08 23.74
CA SER A 3 19.98 14.29 23.96
C SER A 3 19.77 15.17 22.73
N PHE A 4 20.49 14.91 21.62
CA PHE A 4 20.33 15.68 20.37
C PHE A 4 19.17 15.14 19.51
N PHE A 5 18.95 13.82 19.52
CA PHE A 5 17.86 13.18 18.78
C PHE A 5 16.47 13.49 19.36
N PHE A 6 16.39 13.74 20.67
CA PHE A 6 15.13 14.10 21.33
C PHE A 6 14.70 15.55 21.03
N PHE A 7 15.64 16.42 20.64
CA PHE A 7 15.36 17.83 20.36
C PHE A 7 14.72 18.06 18.99
N GLU A 8 15.06 17.26 17.97
CA GLU A 8 14.37 17.33 16.65
C GLU A 8 12.94 16.79 16.69
N ILE A 9 12.68 15.71 17.45
CA ILE A 9 11.31 15.22 17.68
C ILE A 9 10.46 16.30 18.34
N SER A 10 11.06 17.08 19.25
CA SER A 10 10.39 18.20 19.92
C SER A 10 10.11 19.37 18.96
N ALA A 11 11.01 19.67 18.04
CA ALA A 11 10.78 20.69 17.01
C ALA A 11 9.68 20.28 16.02
N LEU A 12 9.62 19.00 15.64
CA LEU A 12 8.55 18.43 14.82
C LEU A 12 7.19 18.46 15.56
N ALA A 13 7.19 18.15 16.86
CA ALA A 13 6.01 18.25 17.71
C ALA A 13 5.56 19.71 17.93
N LEU A 14 6.50 20.67 17.96
CA LEU A 14 6.20 22.10 18.08
C LEU A 14 5.64 22.71 16.79
N LEU A 15 6.07 22.23 15.61
CA LEU A 15 5.45 22.58 14.33
C LEU A 15 4.01 22.03 14.24
N LYS A 16 3.78 20.82 14.76
CA LYS A 16 2.45 20.20 14.86
C LYS A 16 1.46 21.01 15.72
N ASP A 17 1.94 21.69 16.77
CA ASP A 17 1.10 22.47 17.69
C ASP A 17 0.63 23.83 17.08
N ARG A 18 1.34 24.34 16.07
CA ARG A 18 0.95 25.58 15.34
C ARG A 18 0.18 25.33 14.04
N ALA A 19 0.08 24.08 13.58
CA ALA A 19 -0.70 23.71 12.40
C ALA A 19 -2.19 23.45 12.73
N HIS A 20 -2.71 24.05 13.79
CA HIS A 20 -4.10 23.88 14.23
C HIS A 20 -5.04 24.83 13.48
N ILE A 21 -5.46 24.41 12.28
CA ILE A 21 -6.79 24.74 11.76
C ILE A 21 -7.64 23.47 11.98
N PRO A 22 -8.68 23.49 12.83
CA PRO A 22 -9.37 22.29 13.26
C PRO A 22 -10.38 21.80 12.20
N GLY A 23 -10.43 20.49 11.93
CA GLY A 23 -11.51 19.92 11.12
C GLY A 23 -11.52 18.42 10.81
N THR A 24 -10.39 17.72 10.61
CA THR A 24 -10.46 16.35 10.06
C THR A 24 -9.34 15.45 10.58
N ILE A 25 -9.67 14.28 11.12
CA ILE A 25 -8.70 13.20 11.41
C ILE A 25 -7.95 12.77 10.12
N LEU A 26 -8.61 12.94 8.98
CA LEU A 26 -8.04 12.80 7.63
C LEU A 26 -6.79 13.67 7.41
N SER A 27 -6.71 14.86 8.02
CA SER A 27 -5.52 15.72 7.89
C SER A 27 -4.25 15.08 8.42
N GLY A 28 -4.32 14.24 9.46
CA GLY A 28 -3.16 13.56 10.02
C GLY A 28 -2.64 12.44 9.13
N CYS A 29 -3.56 11.63 8.59
CA CYS A 29 -3.22 10.52 7.69
C CYS A 29 -2.67 11.06 6.36
N GLU A 30 -3.35 12.02 5.72
CA GLU A 30 -2.91 12.64 4.47
C GLU A 30 -1.53 13.30 4.60
N LEU A 31 -1.28 14.04 5.68
CA LEU A 31 0.04 14.65 5.92
C LEU A 31 1.12 13.60 6.14
N THR A 32 0.78 12.48 6.80
CA THR A 32 1.71 11.36 6.98
C THR A 32 2.05 10.72 5.64
N VAL A 33 1.04 10.42 4.81
CA VAL A 33 1.23 9.86 3.46
C VAL A 33 2.13 10.76 2.62
N GLN A 34 1.83 12.07 2.55
CA GLN A 34 2.64 13.04 1.79
C GLN A 34 4.07 13.14 2.32
N TYR A 35 4.26 13.03 3.63
CA TYR A 35 5.60 13.02 4.21
C TYR A 35 6.37 11.76 3.80
N LEU A 36 5.75 10.58 3.89
CA LEU A 36 6.38 9.32 3.51
C LEU A 36 6.72 9.27 2.02
N GLN A 37 5.91 9.86 1.16
CA GLN A 37 6.17 9.95 -0.28
C GLN A 37 7.40 10.80 -0.64
N LYS A 38 7.84 11.68 0.26
CA LYS A 38 9.08 12.47 0.08
C LYS A 38 10.31 11.78 0.65
N LEU A 39 10.14 10.59 1.21
CA LEU A 39 11.25 9.78 1.72
C LEU A 39 11.73 8.84 0.62
N GLY A 40 13.02 8.93 0.29
CA GLY A 40 13.67 7.96 -0.60
C GLY A 40 14.13 6.69 0.13
N ASN A 41 14.86 5.84 -0.60
CA ASN A 41 15.37 4.54 -0.14
C ASN A 41 16.15 4.55 1.19
N ALA A 42 16.78 5.67 1.56
CA ALA A 42 17.51 5.77 2.81
C ALA A 42 16.62 5.56 4.05
N ASN A 43 15.32 5.81 3.92
CA ASN A 43 14.35 5.73 5.01
C ASN A 43 13.30 4.64 4.78
N LEU A 44 13.60 3.64 3.94
CA LEU A 44 12.64 2.61 3.52
C LEU A 44 12.02 1.85 4.70
N ASP A 45 12.81 1.58 5.75
CA ASP A 45 12.33 0.91 6.97
C ASP A 45 11.35 1.78 7.77
N ILE A 46 11.54 3.11 7.76
CA ILE A 46 10.61 4.07 8.36
C ILE A 46 9.32 4.07 7.55
N ILE A 47 9.42 4.13 6.21
CA ILE A 47 8.25 4.07 5.32
C ILE A 47 7.42 2.83 5.63
N PHE A 48 8.04 1.66 5.71
CA PHE A 48 7.34 0.40 6.03
C PHE A 48 6.67 0.41 7.40
N SER A 49 7.36 0.92 8.42
CA SER A 49 6.84 0.98 9.79
C SER A 49 5.53 1.79 9.88
N PHE A 50 5.43 2.88 9.12
CA PHE A 50 4.22 3.71 9.10
C PHE A 50 3.22 3.27 8.02
N ALA A 51 3.66 2.70 6.92
CA ALA A 51 2.74 2.24 5.87
C ALA A 51 1.89 1.05 6.32
N SER A 52 2.38 0.19 7.23
CA SER A 52 1.66 -1.00 7.70
C SER A 52 0.28 -0.64 8.29
N TRP A 53 0.22 0.28 9.24
CA TRP A 53 -1.06 0.67 9.85
C TRP A 53 -1.97 1.43 8.87
N ILE A 54 -1.41 2.24 7.97
CA ILE A 54 -2.19 2.97 6.96
C ILE A 54 -2.82 1.98 5.99
N LEU A 55 -2.07 0.97 5.51
CA LEU A 55 -2.58 -0.07 4.61
C LEU A 55 -3.73 -0.88 5.21
N HIS A 56 -3.75 -1.06 6.54
CA HIS A 56 -4.82 -1.75 7.25
C HIS A 56 -6.07 -0.88 7.47
N ASP A 57 -5.89 0.42 7.64
CA ASP A 57 -6.99 1.38 7.85
C ASP A 57 -7.63 1.80 6.52
N ASP A 58 -6.79 2.19 5.55
CA ASP A 58 -7.15 2.59 4.19
C ASP A 58 -6.10 2.08 3.20
N MET A 59 -6.44 0.98 2.51
CA MET A 59 -5.55 0.35 1.54
C MET A 59 -5.17 1.28 0.39
N ASP A 60 -6.09 2.13 -0.10
CA ASP A 60 -5.83 3.01 -1.23
C ASP A 60 -4.85 4.12 -0.82
N ALA A 61 -5.06 4.71 0.36
CA ALA A 61 -4.12 5.69 0.93
C ALA A 61 -2.74 5.05 1.20
N GLY A 62 -2.71 3.86 1.79
CA GLY A 62 -1.47 3.13 2.07
C GLY A 62 -0.70 2.74 0.81
N LEU A 63 -1.40 2.29 -0.24
CA LEU A 63 -0.80 1.98 -1.52
C LEU A 63 -0.26 3.22 -2.23
N SER A 64 -0.92 4.37 -2.06
CA SER A 64 -0.48 5.64 -2.65
C SER A 64 0.93 6.04 -2.20
N ILE A 65 1.38 5.61 -1.01
CA ILE A 65 2.73 5.83 -0.50
C ILE A 65 3.78 5.26 -1.48
N PHE A 66 3.46 4.15 -2.15
CA PHE A 66 4.38 3.42 -3.03
C PHE A 66 4.11 3.64 -4.52
N THR A 67 3.07 4.41 -4.87
CA THR A 67 2.57 4.53 -6.25
C THR A 67 2.35 5.98 -6.71
N CYS A 68 2.64 6.96 -5.84
CA CYS A 68 2.62 8.37 -6.22
C CYS A 68 3.70 8.69 -7.27
N ASP A 69 3.45 9.69 -8.12
CA ASP A 69 4.37 10.10 -9.18
C ASP A 69 5.54 11.00 -8.72
N GLU A 70 5.80 11.05 -7.41
CA GLU A 70 6.98 11.70 -6.83
C GLU A 70 8.27 10.94 -7.23
N VAL A 71 9.37 11.67 -7.39
CA VAL A 71 10.65 11.11 -7.85
C VAL A 71 11.16 10.10 -6.83
N GLU A 72 11.08 10.43 -5.54
CA GLU A 72 11.51 9.59 -4.44
C GLU A 72 10.77 8.26 -4.43
N VAL A 73 9.47 8.28 -4.71
CA VAL A 73 8.62 7.07 -4.76
C VAL A 73 8.98 6.20 -5.96
N ARG A 74 9.23 6.81 -7.12
CA ARG A 74 9.63 6.09 -8.35
C ARG A 74 10.98 5.39 -8.23
N GLU A 75 11.85 5.94 -7.40
CA GLU A 75 13.18 5.41 -7.11
C GLU A 75 13.21 4.37 -5.99
N LEU A 76 12.12 4.19 -5.23
CA LEU A 76 12.07 3.18 -4.16
C LEU A 76 12.43 1.78 -4.68
N ASP A 77 13.11 1.01 -3.84
CA ASP A 77 13.45 -0.38 -4.09
C ASP A 77 12.17 -1.22 -4.20
N ARG A 78 11.75 -1.42 -5.46
CA ARG A 78 10.49 -2.09 -5.80
C ARG A 78 10.45 -3.55 -5.33
N GLU A 79 11.61 -4.19 -5.22
CA GLU A 79 11.66 -5.57 -4.72
C GLU A 79 11.38 -5.59 -3.22
N ARG A 80 11.98 -4.67 -2.46
CA ARG A 80 11.70 -4.56 -1.03
C ARG A 80 10.26 -4.11 -0.77
N VAL A 81 9.73 -3.18 -1.56
CA VAL A 81 8.31 -2.77 -1.46
C VAL A 81 7.38 -3.94 -1.73
N LEU A 82 7.63 -4.70 -2.80
CA LEU A 82 6.83 -5.89 -3.12
C LEU A 82 6.89 -6.93 -2.01
N GLN A 83 8.07 -7.18 -1.44
CA GLN A 83 8.22 -8.08 -0.28
C GLN A 83 7.39 -7.57 0.89
N PHE A 84 7.50 -6.29 1.26
CA PHE A 84 6.71 -5.70 2.33
C PHE A 84 5.20 -5.87 2.11
N LEU A 85 4.69 -5.51 0.92
CA LEU A 85 3.26 -5.65 0.60
C LEU A 85 2.80 -7.11 0.65
N THR A 86 3.64 -8.05 0.21
CA THR A 86 3.31 -9.49 0.26
C THR A 86 3.15 -10.00 1.70
N HIS A 87 3.88 -9.43 2.66
CA HIS A 87 3.79 -9.84 4.06
C HIS A 87 2.68 -9.10 4.82
N GLU A 88 2.54 -7.79 4.61
CA GLU A 88 1.61 -6.95 5.39
C GLU A 88 0.20 -6.91 4.80
N CYS A 89 0.07 -6.81 3.47
CA CYS A 89 -1.24 -6.65 2.81
C CYS A 89 -1.24 -7.26 1.40
N VAL A 90 -1.52 -8.57 1.32
CA VAL A 90 -1.55 -9.32 0.05
C VAL A 90 -2.54 -8.70 -0.95
N ALA A 91 -3.62 -8.08 -0.49
CA ALA A 91 -4.61 -7.42 -1.35
C ALA A 91 -4.02 -6.25 -2.14
N ALA A 92 -2.98 -5.57 -1.62
CA ALA A 92 -2.31 -4.46 -2.28
C ALA A 92 -1.25 -4.90 -3.32
N VAL A 93 -0.88 -6.19 -3.34
CA VAL A 93 0.18 -6.70 -4.24
C VAL A 93 -0.20 -6.57 -5.71
N ILE A 94 -1.40 -7.03 -6.10
CA ILE A 94 -1.87 -6.93 -7.48
C ILE A 94 -1.96 -5.46 -7.92
N PRO A 95 -2.65 -4.55 -7.19
CA PRO A 95 -2.70 -3.13 -7.54
C PRO A 95 -1.32 -2.47 -7.68
N TYR A 96 -0.36 -2.81 -6.81
CA TYR A 96 1.00 -2.31 -6.91
C TYR A 96 1.70 -2.78 -8.20
N LEU A 97 1.64 -4.09 -8.47
CA LEU A 97 2.25 -4.68 -9.67
C LEU A 97 1.63 -4.13 -10.96
N GLU A 98 0.31 -3.98 -11.01
CA GLU A 98 -0.40 -3.36 -12.12
C GLU A 98 0.05 -1.91 -12.33
N HIS A 99 0.24 -1.15 -11.25
CA HIS A 99 0.69 0.23 -11.34
C HIS A 99 2.11 0.32 -11.91
N ILE A 100 3.06 -0.42 -11.37
CA ILE A 100 4.45 -0.36 -11.85
C ILE A 100 4.57 -0.86 -13.30
N ILE A 101 3.80 -1.89 -13.68
CA ILE A 101 3.86 -2.48 -15.03
C ILE A 101 3.13 -1.61 -16.04
N PHE A 102 1.85 -1.29 -15.79
CA PHE A 102 1.00 -0.65 -16.80
C PHE A 102 1.11 0.87 -16.79
N LYS A 103 1.38 1.50 -15.65
CA LYS A 103 1.50 2.97 -15.57
C LYS A 103 2.94 3.45 -15.63
N TRP A 104 3.87 2.79 -14.93
CA TRP A 104 5.29 3.16 -14.98
C TRP A 104 6.10 2.42 -16.04
N GLY A 105 5.49 1.45 -16.73
CA GLY A 105 6.10 0.79 -17.88
C GLY A 105 7.25 -0.13 -17.50
N GLU A 106 7.22 -0.74 -16.32
CA GLU A 106 8.22 -1.70 -15.88
C GLU A 106 8.25 -2.92 -16.81
N LYS A 107 9.42 -3.23 -17.38
CA LYS A 107 9.60 -4.29 -18.41
C LYS A 107 10.31 -5.53 -17.89
N GLY A 108 10.82 -5.50 -16.66
CA GLY A 108 11.54 -6.64 -16.09
C GLY A 108 10.62 -7.87 -15.93
N PRO A 109 10.99 -9.06 -16.44
CA PRO A 109 10.12 -10.23 -16.44
C PRO A 109 9.68 -10.65 -15.03
N LYS A 110 10.55 -10.44 -14.03
CA LYS A 110 10.29 -10.77 -12.62
C LYS A 110 8.95 -10.26 -12.11
N PHE A 111 8.62 -8.98 -12.33
CA PHE A 111 7.37 -8.40 -11.83
C PHE A 111 6.15 -8.93 -12.60
N HIS A 112 6.31 -9.21 -13.88
CA HIS A 112 5.25 -9.76 -14.73
C HIS A 112 4.95 -11.21 -14.37
N ASP A 113 5.97 -12.02 -14.13
CA ASP A 113 5.83 -13.41 -13.70
C ASP A 113 5.10 -13.49 -12.35
N ILE A 114 5.51 -12.65 -11.39
CA ILE A 114 4.87 -12.57 -10.08
C ILE A 114 3.40 -12.13 -10.23
N LEU A 115 3.10 -11.11 -11.05
CA LEU A 115 1.72 -10.69 -11.32
C LEU A 115 0.89 -11.83 -11.93
N GLY A 116 1.46 -12.57 -12.89
CA GLY A 116 0.83 -13.75 -13.49
C GLY A 116 0.47 -14.80 -12.44
N ASP A 117 1.41 -15.11 -11.54
CA ASP A 117 1.18 -16.06 -10.44
C ASP A 117 0.05 -15.60 -9.50
N HIS A 118 0.02 -14.31 -9.16
CA HIS A 118 -1.04 -13.74 -8.33
C HIS A 118 -2.41 -13.79 -9.02
N TYR A 119 -2.50 -13.53 -10.32
CA TYR A 119 -3.76 -13.68 -11.06
C TYR A 119 -4.22 -15.12 -11.13
N ILE A 120 -3.32 -16.07 -11.39
CA ILE A 120 -3.65 -17.50 -11.41
C ILE A 120 -4.18 -17.92 -10.03
N ALA A 121 -3.52 -17.48 -8.94
CA ALA A 121 -3.98 -17.75 -7.58
C ALA A 121 -5.37 -17.17 -7.31
N LYS A 122 -5.62 -15.90 -7.70
CA LYS A 122 -6.92 -15.23 -7.54
C LYS A 122 -8.03 -15.97 -8.30
N VAL A 123 -7.80 -16.36 -9.55
CA VAL A 123 -8.78 -17.13 -10.35
C VAL A 123 -9.07 -18.49 -9.71
N LYS A 124 -8.05 -19.21 -9.24
CA LYS A 124 -8.23 -20.49 -8.55
C LYS A 124 -9.06 -20.33 -7.27
N GLN A 125 -8.82 -19.27 -6.51
CA GLN A 125 -9.60 -18.96 -5.32
C GLN A 125 -11.07 -18.68 -5.66
N LEU A 126 -11.35 -17.82 -6.65
CA LEU A 126 -12.70 -17.50 -7.09
C LEU A 126 -13.46 -18.75 -7.56
N ILE A 127 -12.80 -19.64 -8.30
CA ILE A 127 -13.40 -20.92 -8.74
C ILE A 127 -13.75 -21.79 -7.52
N LYS A 128 -12.86 -21.86 -6.52
CA LYS A 128 -13.11 -22.64 -5.29
C LYS A 128 -14.30 -22.09 -4.50
N GLU A 129 -14.38 -20.77 -4.34
CA GLU A 129 -15.48 -20.07 -3.67
C GLU A 129 -16.80 -20.28 -4.41
N TYR A 130 -16.80 -20.20 -5.74
CA TYR A 130 -17.95 -20.51 -6.59
C TYR A 130 -18.43 -21.96 -6.42
N ILE A 131 -17.53 -22.93 -6.43
CA ILE A 131 -17.89 -24.34 -6.22
C ILE A 131 -18.45 -24.57 -4.81
N ALA A 132 -17.91 -23.89 -3.79
CA ALA A 132 -18.41 -23.96 -2.43
C ALA A 132 -19.84 -23.39 -2.33
N SER A 133 -20.10 -22.22 -2.94
CA SER A 133 -21.44 -21.61 -2.92
C SER A 133 -22.50 -22.46 -3.61
N LEU A 134 -22.14 -23.27 -4.61
CA LEU A 134 -23.05 -24.22 -5.25
C LEU A 134 -23.44 -25.39 -4.33
N LYS A 135 -22.54 -25.82 -3.43
CA LYS A 135 -22.78 -26.95 -2.51
C LYS A 135 -23.65 -26.54 -1.31
N ASP A 136 -23.54 -25.30 -0.87
CA ASP A 136 -24.28 -24.80 0.30
C ASP A 136 -25.73 -24.38 -0.02
N GLY A 137 -26.17 -24.46 -1.27
CA GLY A 137 -27.55 -24.16 -1.68
C GLY A 137 -27.99 -22.69 -1.54
N SER A 138 -27.08 -21.81 -1.10
CA SER A 138 -27.31 -20.37 -0.95
C SER A 138 -27.00 -19.64 -2.25
N LEU A 139 -27.91 -19.70 -3.22
CA LEU A 139 -27.86 -18.81 -4.37
C LEU A 139 -28.44 -17.45 -3.99
N SER A 140 -27.59 -16.57 -3.44
CA SER A 140 -27.74 -15.14 -3.71
C SER A 140 -26.78 -14.77 -4.82
N PHE A 141 -27.31 -14.67 -6.04
CA PHE A 141 -26.60 -14.21 -7.25
C PHE A 141 -25.97 -12.81 -7.11
N HIS A 142 -26.20 -12.13 -5.98
CA HIS A 142 -25.70 -10.79 -5.71
C HIS A 142 -24.18 -10.74 -5.40
N TYR A 143 -23.56 -11.83 -4.93
CA TYR A 143 -22.17 -11.82 -4.44
C TYR A 143 -21.10 -12.02 -5.53
N LEU A 144 -21.44 -12.55 -6.71
CA LEU A 144 -20.44 -12.91 -7.73
C LEU A 144 -19.99 -11.75 -8.62
N PHE A 145 -20.75 -10.66 -8.70
CA PHE A 145 -20.43 -9.53 -9.58
C PHE A 145 -19.60 -8.41 -8.93
N PHE A 146 -19.44 -8.40 -7.60
CA PHE A 146 -18.77 -7.27 -6.92
C PHE A 146 -17.26 -7.45 -6.69
N ASN A 147 -16.72 -8.66 -6.85
CA ASN A 147 -15.30 -8.96 -6.60
C ASN A 147 -14.38 -8.91 -7.83
N ILE A 148 -14.89 -8.40 -8.95
CA ILE A 148 -14.12 -8.09 -10.15
C ILE A 148 -14.17 -6.57 -10.37
N LYS A 149 -13.40 -5.86 -9.54
CA LYS A 149 -12.90 -4.52 -9.85
C LYS A 149 -11.40 -4.53 -9.67
#